data_AF-A0AAD7GXU4-F1
#
_entry.id   AF-A0AAD7GXU4-F1
#
_cell.length_a   1.000
_cell.length_b   1.000
_cell.length_c   1.000
_cell.angle_alpha   90.00
_cell.angle_beta   90.00
_cell.angle_gamma   90.00
#
_symmetry.space_group_name_H-M   'P 1'
#
loop_
_entity.id
_entity.type
_entity.pdbx_description
1 polymer ?
#
loop_
_entity_poly.entity_id
_entity_poly.type
_entity_poly.pdbx_seq_one_letter_code
_entity_poly.pdbx_strand_id
1 'polypeptide(L)'
;RHYLMMVLVPAHCKALTSLLLGDHTLSVERLHYLVRYWRAIPREGRLCRFCHDAVEDKVHALLDCNSHVQLVELRDSFLTDAFDCDPVLEVVYALLSHYDFLRCLISLRKAVVRFAKYTYDVLNIY
;
A
#
# COMPACT_ATOMS: atom_id res chain seq x y z
N ARG A 1 -12.10 -5.94 -14.31
CA ARG A 1 -11.14 -5.94 -13.17
C ARG A 1 -11.88 -6.45 -11.94
N HIS A 2 -11.44 -7.56 -11.33
CA HIS A 2 -12.24 -8.27 -10.32
C HIS A 2 -12.40 -7.49 -9.01
N TYR A 3 -11.43 -6.66 -8.64
CA TYR A 3 -11.50 -5.81 -7.45
C TYR A 3 -12.62 -4.76 -7.48
N LEU A 4 -13.00 -4.25 -8.65
CA LEU A 4 -14.11 -3.30 -8.78
C LEU A 4 -15.47 -3.92 -8.46
N MET A 5 -15.60 -5.25 -8.60
CA MET A 5 -16.85 -5.98 -8.38
C MET A 5 -16.88 -6.67 -7.01
N MET A 6 -15.71 -7.06 -6.49
CA MET A 6 -15.60 -7.81 -5.22
C MET A 6 -15.52 -6.90 -3.99
N VAL A 7 -14.98 -5.69 -4.14
CA VAL A 7 -14.88 -4.74 -3.03
C VAL A 7 -16.19 -3.94 -2.96
N LEU A 8 -17.11 -4.41 -2.11
CA LEU A 8 -18.44 -3.82 -1.97
C LEU A 8 -18.43 -2.48 -1.22
N VAL A 9 -17.47 -2.27 -0.32
CA VAL A 9 -17.34 -1.03 0.45
C VAL A 9 -16.75 0.06 -0.45
N PRO A 10 -17.49 1.15 -0.76
CA PRO A 10 -17.04 2.15 -1.71
C PRO A 10 -15.74 2.84 -1.28
N ALA A 11 -15.54 3.08 0.02
CA ALA A 11 -14.34 3.70 0.56
C ALA A 11 -13.08 2.85 0.31
N HIS A 12 -13.17 1.53 0.54
CA HIS A 12 -12.05 0.61 0.30
C HIS A 12 -11.76 0.46 -1.20
N CYS A 13 -12.81 0.40 -2.02
CA CYS A 13 -12.66 0.34 -3.47
C CYS A 13 -11.96 1.61 -3.98
N LYS A 14 -12.41 2.78 -3.51
CA LYS A 14 -11.79 4.07 -3.82
C LYS A 14 -10.32 4.09 -3.41
N ALA A 15 -10.00 3.75 -2.16
CA ALA A 15 -8.62 3.71 -1.68
C ALA A 15 -7.71 2.80 -2.52
N LEU A 16 -8.16 1.59 -2.83
CA LEU A 16 -7.41 0.67 -3.69
C LEU A 16 -7.25 1.23 -5.11
N THR A 17 -8.29 1.79 -5.70
CA THR A 17 -8.19 2.40 -7.04
C THR A 17 -7.27 3.61 -7.06
N SER A 18 -7.35 4.48 -6.06
CA SER A 18 -6.46 5.63 -5.84
C SER A 18 -5.01 5.17 -5.70
N LEU A 19 -4.76 4.15 -4.90
CA LEU A 19 -3.44 3.52 -4.78
C LEU A 19 -2.92 3.04 -6.14
N LEU A 20 -3.74 2.35 -6.93
CA LEU A 20 -3.33 1.80 -8.23
C LEU A 20 -3.08 2.89 -9.28
N LEU A 21 -3.90 3.95 -9.29
CA LEU A 21 -3.85 5.02 -10.28
C LEU A 21 -2.92 6.17 -9.92
N GLY A 22 -2.34 6.18 -8.72
CA GLY A 22 -1.45 7.26 -8.27
C GLY A 22 -2.19 8.49 -7.73
N ASP A 23 -3.48 8.36 -7.41
CA ASP A 23 -4.30 9.42 -6.80
C ASP A 23 -4.36 9.24 -5.27
N HIS A 24 -3.21 9.22 -4.61
CA HIS A 24 -3.09 8.93 -3.18
C HIS A 24 -2.18 9.93 -2.45
N THR A 25 -2.22 9.91 -1.11
CA THR A 25 -1.57 10.91 -0.24
C THR A 25 -0.07 10.70 -0.04
N LEU A 26 0.49 9.56 -0.48
CA LEU A 26 1.91 9.27 -0.33
C LEU A 26 2.80 10.27 -1.09
N SER A 27 3.97 10.55 -0.51
CA SER A 27 4.89 11.60 -0.96
C SER A 27 5.44 11.34 -2.35
N VAL A 28 5.56 10.07 -2.77
CA VAL A 28 5.99 9.73 -4.14
C VAL A 28 5.11 10.39 -5.22
N GLU A 29 3.80 10.55 -4.97
CA GLU A 29 2.88 11.23 -5.88
C GLU A 29 2.68 12.71 -5.51
N ARG A 30 2.53 13.03 -4.21
CA ARG A 30 2.27 14.41 -3.77
C ARG A 30 3.40 15.38 -4.11
N LEU A 31 4.64 14.96 -3.92
CA LEU A 31 5.84 15.79 -4.12
C LEU A 31 6.40 15.69 -5.54
N HIS A 32 5.72 14.92 -6.40
CA HIS A 32 6.02 14.84 -7.83
C HIS A 32 5.63 16.11 -8.58
N TYR A 33 4.49 16.71 -8.22
CA TYR A 33 3.94 17.83 -8.96
C TYR A 33 4.65 19.14 -8.66
N LEU A 34 4.94 19.89 -9.72
CA LEU A 34 5.47 21.25 -9.62
C LEU A 34 4.38 22.18 -9.06
N VAL A 35 4.59 22.72 -7.87
CA VAL A 35 3.77 23.83 -7.35
C VAL A 35 4.46 25.14 -7.76
N ARG A 36 3.71 26.20 -8.09
CA ARG A 36 4.18 27.45 -8.75
C ARG A 36 5.54 28.03 -8.29
N TYR A 37 5.98 27.78 -7.07
CA TYR A 37 7.23 28.29 -6.50
C TYR A 37 8.23 27.21 -6.06
N TRP A 38 7.91 25.92 -6.26
CA TRP A 38 8.69 24.78 -5.79
C TRP A 38 9.11 23.90 -6.97
N ARG A 39 10.38 23.52 -6.99
CA ARG A 39 10.87 22.49 -7.92
C ARG A 39 10.32 21.14 -7.49
N ALA A 40 9.98 20.29 -8.47
CA ALA A 40 9.62 18.91 -8.20
C ALA A 40 10.75 18.24 -7.44
N ILE A 41 10.43 17.55 -6.35
CA ILE A 41 11.43 16.88 -5.53
C ILE A 41 11.84 15.61 -6.27
N PRO A 42 13.15 15.33 -6.46
CA PRO A 42 13.62 14.05 -7.00
C PRO A 42 13.04 12.88 -6.21
N ARG A 43 12.84 11.72 -6.84
CA ARG A 43 12.17 10.58 -6.19
C ARG A 43 12.85 10.19 -4.88
N GLU A 44 14.18 10.23 -4.87
CA GLU A 44 15.05 9.89 -3.75
C GLU A 44 14.84 10.82 -2.54
N GLY A 45 14.38 12.06 -2.78
CA GLY A 45 14.06 13.04 -1.74
C GLY A 45 12.62 12.96 -1.23
N ARG A 46 11.76 12.11 -1.79
CA ARG A 46 10.35 11.96 -1.36
C ARG A 46 10.24 10.95 -0.22
N LEU A 47 10.93 11.24 0.87
CA LEU A 47 11.09 10.33 2.01
C LEU A 47 9.76 10.13 2.76
N CYS A 48 9.64 8.99 3.42
CA CYS A 48 8.54 8.65 4.32
C CYS A 48 8.46 9.64 5.48
N ARG A 49 7.27 10.21 5.70
CA ARG A 49 7.00 11.14 6.80
C ARG A 49 7.14 10.54 8.20
N PHE A 50 7.24 9.23 8.30
CA PHE A 50 7.45 8.52 9.57
C PHE A 50 8.93 8.19 9.77
N CYS A 51 9.51 7.37 8.89
CA CYS A 51 10.89 6.91 9.09
C CYS A 51 11.97 7.88 8.62
N HIS A 52 11.65 8.78 7.67
CA HIS A 52 12.58 9.71 7.03
C HIS A 52 13.82 9.05 6.39
N ASP A 53 13.79 7.75 6.13
CA ASP A 53 14.97 6.97 5.69
C ASP A 53 14.77 6.28 4.33
N ALA A 54 13.51 6.04 3.94
CA ALA A 54 13.16 5.43 2.66
C ALA A 54 12.12 6.28 1.92
N VAL A 55 12.03 6.10 0.60
CA VAL A 55 11.02 6.78 -0.24
C VAL A 55 9.61 6.36 0.17
N GLU A 56 8.70 7.34 0.33
CA GLU A 56 7.28 7.11 0.65
C GLU A 56 6.50 6.63 -0.59
N ASP A 57 6.77 5.41 -1.02
CA ASP A 57 6.00 4.74 -2.05
C ASP A 57 5.05 3.68 -1.49
N LYS A 58 4.30 3.05 -2.38
CA LYS A 58 3.25 2.07 -2.05
C LYS A 58 3.83 0.86 -1.33
N VAL A 59 5.01 0.41 -1.74
CA VAL A 59 5.67 -0.76 -1.13
C VAL A 59 6.12 -0.39 0.26
N HIS A 60 6.79 0.76 0.41
CA HIS A 60 7.26 1.20 1.71
C HIS A 60 6.11 1.41 2.70
N ALA A 61 5.07 2.14 2.30
CA ALA A 61 3.92 2.45 3.16
C ALA A 61 3.15 1.20 3.61
N LEU A 62 2.96 0.24 2.70
CA LEU A 62 2.18 -0.96 2.98
C LEU A 62 3.01 -2.11 3.58
N LEU A 63 4.28 -2.25 3.26
CA LEU A 63 5.02 -3.49 3.56
C LEU A 63 6.30 -3.28 4.36
N ASP A 64 6.93 -2.09 4.33
CA ASP A 64 8.27 -1.90 4.93
C ASP A 64 8.30 -0.97 6.14
N CYS A 65 7.43 0.04 6.20
CA CYS A 65 7.53 1.09 7.21
C CYS A 65 7.26 0.54 8.61
N ASN A 66 8.29 0.50 9.46
CA ASN A 66 8.20 0.02 10.85
C ASN A 66 8.24 1.16 11.88
N SER A 67 8.23 2.41 11.44
CA SER A 67 8.41 3.58 12.30
C SER A 67 7.11 4.10 12.94
N HIS A 68 5.97 3.48 12.63
CA HIS A 68 4.67 3.83 13.23
C HIS A 68 3.96 2.58 13.74
N VAL A 69 3.69 2.52 15.05
CA VAL A 69 3.12 1.34 15.73
C VAL A 69 1.85 0.84 15.04
N GLN A 70 0.89 1.73 14.74
CA GLN A 70 -0.37 1.32 14.12
C GLN A 70 -0.18 0.75 12.70
N LEU A 71 0.87 1.16 11.96
CA LEU A 71 1.14 0.60 10.64
C LEU A 71 1.66 -0.83 10.74
N VAL A 72 2.49 -1.10 11.75
CA VAL A 72 3.01 -2.43 12.04
C VAL A 72 1.86 -3.34 12.46
N GLU A 73 1.02 -2.92 13.41
CA GLU A 73 -0.14 -3.68 13.88
C GLU A 73 -1.13 -4.02 12.74
N LEU A 74 -1.44 -3.03 11.89
CA LEU A 74 -2.31 -3.25 10.73
C LEU A 74 -1.68 -4.22 9.73
N ARG A 75 -0.36 -4.14 9.50
CA ARG A 75 0.34 -5.02 8.57
C ARG A 75 0.35 -6.46 9.09
N ASP A 76 0.69 -6.64 10.36
CA ASP A 76 0.75 -7.97 10.97
C ASP A 76 -0.64 -8.62 10.95
N SER A 77 -1.67 -7.88 11.35
CA SER A 77 -3.06 -8.37 11.26
C SER A 77 -3.46 -8.71 9.82
N PHE A 78 -3.10 -7.87 8.85
CA PHE A 78 -3.40 -8.12 7.44
C PHE A 78 -2.68 -9.37 6.91
N LEU A 79 -1.38 -9.53 7.21
CA LEU A 79 -0.59 -10.66 6.75
C LEU A 79 -1.11 -11.97 7.36
N THR A 80 -1.39 -12.00 8.67
CA THR A 80 -2.01 -13.17 9.32
C THR A 80 -3.35 -13.52 8.66
N ASP A 81 -4.25 -12.55 8.51
CA ASP A 81 -5.56 -12.77 7.87
C ASP A 81 -5.43 -13.25 6.41
N ALA A 82 -4.43 -12.75 5.69
CA ALA A 82 -4.17 -13.12 4.30
C ALA A 82 -3.61 -14.55 4.20
N PHE A 83 -2.66 -14.92 5.06
CA PHE A 83 -2.05 -16.25 5.09
C PHE A 83 -3.05 -17.32 5.52
N ASP A 84 -3.89 -17.04 6.51
CA ASP A 84 -4.97 -17.95 6.92
C ASP A 84 -5.98 -18.22 5.79
N CYS A 85 -6.20 -17.23 4.92
CA CYS A 85 -7.12 -17.37 3.80
C CYS A 85 -6.52 -18.08 2.58
N ASP A 86 -5.22 -17.90 2.35
CA ASP A 86 -4.49 -18.57 1.29
C ASP A 86 -3.01 -18.76 1.70
N PRO A 87 -2.64 -19.94 2.22
CA PRO A 87 -1.27 -20.22 2.69
C PRO A 87 -0.20 -20.06 1.62
N VAL A 88 -0.58 -20.09 0.33
CA VAL A 88 0.36 -19.79 -0.77
C VAL A 88 0.93 -18.38 -0.63
N LEU A 89 0.17 -17.43 -0.08
CA LEU A 89 0.64 -16.05 0.12
C LEU A 89 1.81 -15.97 1.10
N GLU A 90 1.91 -16.86 2.08
CA GLU A 90 3.04 -16.89 3.01
C GLU A 90 4.33 -17.28 2.28
N VAL A 91 4.24 -18.30 1.42
CA VAL A 91 5.35 -18.74 0.56
C VAL A 91 5.75 -17.63 -0.41
N VAL A 92 4.77 -16.97 -1.03
CA VAL A 92 5.00 -15.85 -1.96
C VAL A 92 5.64 -14.67 -1.23
N TYR A 93 5.20 -14.36 -0.01
CA TYR A 93 5.77 -13.29 0.82
C TYR A 93 7.24 -13.57 1.18
N ALA A 94 7.58 -14.81 1.51
CA ALA A 94 8.94 -15.21 1.86
C ALA A 94 9.90 -15.26 0.65
N LEU A 95 9.40 -15.57 -0.56
CA LEU A 95 10.23 -15.80 -1.74
C LEU A 95 10.32 -14.61 -2.69
N LEU A 96 9.30 -13.75 -2.75
CA LEU A 96 9.26 -12.65 -3.70
C LEU A 96 9.72 -11.32 -3.10
N SER A 97 10.08 -10.39 -3.98
CA SER A 97 10.21 -8.99 -3.58
C SER A 97 8.86 -8.46 -3.08
N HIS A 98 8.87 -7.51 -2.15
CA HIS A 98 7.64 -6.87 -1.66
C HIS A 98 6.84 -6.19 -2.79
N TYR A 99 7.51 -5.72 -3.83
CA TYR A 99 6.85 -5.20 -5.03
C TYR A 99 6.04 -6.29 -5.76
N ASP A 100 6.64 -7.46 -5.98
CA ASP A 100 5.96 -8.58 -6.65
C ASP A 100 4.89 -9.21 -5.77
N PHE A 101 5.10 -9.24 -4.45
CA PHE A 101 4.06 -9.63 -3.49
C PHE A 101 2.83 -8.71 -3.58
N LEU A 102 3.03 -7.39 -3.63
CA LEU A 102 1.94 -6.42 -3.80
C LEU A 102 1.18 -6.66 -5.12
N ARG A 103 1.90 -6.93 -6.21
CA ARG A 103 1.27 -7.31 -7.50
C ARG A 103 0.47 -8.61 -7.41
N CYS A 104 0.95 -9.59 -6.65
CA CYS A 104 0.24 -10.84 -6.39
C CYS A 104 -1.08 -10.58 -5.66
N LEU A 105 -1.07 -9.77 -4.59
CA LEU A 105 -2.26 -9.41 -3.81
C LEU A 105 -3.37 -8.76 -4.66
N ILE A 106 -2.99 -7.86 -5.58
CA ILE A 106 -3.95 -7.22 -6.50
C ILE A 106 -4.56 -8.22 -7.49
N SER A 107 -3.80 -9.26 -7.84
CA SER A 107 -4.20 -10.27 -8.83
C SER A 107 -5.08 -11.37 -8.21
N LEU A 108 -4.94 -11.61 -6.91
CA LEU A 108 -5.62 -12.70 -6.21
C LEU A 108 -7.00 -12.27 -5.69
N ARG A 109 -8.05 -12.85 -6.30
CA ARG A 109 -9.45 -12.62 -5.92
C ARG A 109 -9.75 -12.83 -4.43
N LYS A 110 -9.13 -13.83 -3.80
CA LYS A 110 -9.35 -14.15 -2.39
C LYS A 110 -8.80 -13.10 -1.42
N ALA A 111 -7.69 -12.45 -1.80
CA ALA A 111 -7.02 -11.47 -0.97
C ALA A 111 -7.52 -10.04 -1.22
N VAL A 112 -8.07 -9.77 -2.41
CA VAL A 112 -8.30 -8.40 -2.87
C VAL A 112 -9.24 -7.57 -1.97
N VAL A 113 -10.23 -8.21 -1.34
CA VAL A 113 -11.16 -7.53 -0.42
C VAL A 113 -10.46 -7.13 0.88
N ARG A 114 -9.64 -8.03 1.43
CA ARG A 114 -8.82 -7.78 2.63
C ARG A 114 -7.76 -6.73 2.34
N PHE A 115 -7.10 -6.86 1.19
CA PHE A 115 -6.10 -5.90 0.73
C PHE A 115 -6.69 -4.51 0.51
N ALA A 116 -7.93 -4.40 0.00
CA ALA A 116 -8.60 -3.12 -0.16
C ALA A 116 -8.91 -2.44 1.18
N LYS A 117 -9.38 -3.21 2.18
CA LYS A 117 -9.58 -2.72 3.55
C LYS A 117 -8.26 -2.24 4.14
N TYR A 118 -7.23 -3.09 4.09
CA TYR A 118 -5.89 -2.77 4.59
C TYR A 118 -5.32 -1.49 3.96
N THR A 119 -5.47 -1.36 2.63
CA THR A 119 -5.04 -0.17 1.90
C THR A 119 -5.77 1.08 2.39
N TYR A 120 -7.08 1.00 2.63
CA TYR A 120 -7.85 2.12 3.17
C TYR A 120 -7.37 2.52 4.57
N ASP A 121 -7.17 1.55 5.45
CA ASP A 121 -6.75 1.80 6.83
C ASP A 121 -5.35 2.43 6.87
N VAL A 122 -4.40 1.93 6.07
CA VAL A 122 -3.05 2.51 5.96
C VAL A 122 -3.08 3.93 5.38
N LEU A 123 -3.84 4.15 4.29
CA LEU A 123 -3.92 5.48 3.68
C LEU A 123 -4.61 6.52 4.58
N ASN A 124 -5.43 6.11 5.56
CA ASN A 124 -5.98 7.04 6.55
C ASN A 124 -4.96 7.47 7.62
N ILE A 125 -3.86 6.73 7.78
CA ILE A 125 -2.75 7.11 8.67
C ILE A 125 -1.81 8.10 7.98
N TYR A 126 -1.69 8.06 6.65
CA TYR A 126 -0.85 8.92 5.82
C TYR A 126 -1.56 10.19 5.31
#